data_AF-A0A7W1QUF8-F1
#
_entry.id   AF-A0A7W1QUF8-F1
#
_cell.length_a   1.000
_cell.length_b   1.000
_cell.length_c   1.000
_cell.angle_alpha   90.00
_cell.angle_beta   90.00
_cell.angle_gamma   90.00
#
_symmetry.space_group_name_H-M   'P 1'
#
loop_
_entity.id
_entity.type
_entity.pdbx_description
1 polymer ?
#
loop_
_entity_poly.entity_id
_entity_poly.type
_entity_poly.pdbx_seq_one_letter_code
_entity_poly.pdbx_strand_id
1 'polypeptide(L)'
;MGKPVVGDVVVLPFPQTNLQAGKRRPALVVADLIGDDLILCQITSQSRRNDGCSIPLTSADCERGRLNVDSFIRAHRLFTVEQSIVLYAAAKVKASKLE
;
A
#
# COMPACT_ATOMS: atom_id res chain seq x y z
N MET A 1 -14.43 -10.07 5.18
CA MET A 1 -12.95 -10.00 5.11
C MET A 1 -12.46 -9.34 6.38
N GLY A 2 -11.35 -9.79 6.96
CA GLY A 2 -10.81 -9.19 8.19
C GLY A 2 -10.20 -7.80 7.93
N LYS A 3 -10.11 -6.98 9.00
CA LYS A 3 -9.44 -5.68 8.97
C LYS A 3 -7.98 -5.85 8.51
N PRO A 4 -7.51 -5.08 7.51
CA PRO A 4 -6.11 -5.09 7.12
C PRO A 4 -5.21 -4.72 8.29
N VAL A 5 -4.09 -5.41 8.44
CA VAL A 5 -3.13 -5.15 9.52
C VAL A 5 -1.85 -4.52 8.97
N VAL A 6 -1.05 -3.95 9.86
CA VAL A 6 0.27 -3.41 9.53
C VAL A 6 1.10 -4.46 8.77
N GLY A 7 1.68 -4.05 7.64
CA GLY A 7 2.40 -4.90 6.71
C GLY A 7 1.55 -5.48 5.57
N ASP A 8 0.22 -5.36 5.61
CA ASP A 8 -0.63 -5.77 4.49
C ASP A 8 -0.56 -4.76 3.34
N VAL A 9 -0.43 -5.27 2.12
CA VAL A 9 -0.62 -4.53 0.88
C VAL A 9 -2.07 -4.63 0.47
N VAL A 10 -2.79 -3.53 0.57
CA VAL A 10 -4.20 -3.41 0.24
C VAL A 10 -4.41 -2.73 -1.10
N VAL A 11 -5.49 -3.09 -1.80
CA VAL A 11 -5.89 -2.43 -3.05
C VAL A 11 -7.13 -1.61 -2.78
N LEU A 12 -7.08 -0.33 -3.14
CA LEU A 12 -8.20 0.59 -3.01
C LEU A 12 -8.36 1.45 -4.29
N PRO A 13 -9.57 2.00 -4.53
CA PRO A 13 -9.79 2.97 -5.59
C PRO A 13 -9.16 4.30 -5.17
N PHE A 14 -7.93 4.56 -5.61
CA PHE A 14 -7.27 5.81 -5.22
C PHE A 14 -7.98 6.98 -5.91
N PRO A 15 -8.48 7.98 -5.14
CA PRO A 15 -9.12 9.15 -5.73
C PRO A 15 -8.06 9.91 -6.54
N GLN A 16 -8.19 9.89 -7.87
CA GLN A 16 -7.45 10.82 -8.70
C GLN A 16 -8.21 12.14 -8.76
N THR A 17 -7.46 13.22 -8.91
CA THR A 17 -7.95 14.61 -9.04
C THR A 17 -9.02 14.80 -10.13
N ASN A 18 -9.23 13.83 -11.01
CA ASN A 18 -10.14 13.91 -12.16
C ASN A 18 -11.39 13.03 -12.07
N LEU A 19 -11.81 12.55 -10.89
CA LEU A 19 -13.13 11.93 -10.64
C LEU A 19 -13.54 10.76 -11.56
N GLN A 20 -12.64 10.22 -12.39
CA GLN A 20 -12.88 8.97 -13.11
C GLN A 20 -12.63 7.78 -12.17
N ALA A 21 -13.33 6.67 -12.42
CA ALA A 21 -13.19 5.41 -11.69
C ALA A 21 -11.71 5.16 -11.37
N GLY A 22 -11.34 5.42 -10.12
CA GLY A 22 -9.94 5.52 -9.71
C GLY A 22 -9.23 4.22 -10.04
N LYS A 23 -8.12 4.29 -10.78
CA LYS A 23 -7.29 3.12 -11.04
C LYS A 23 -7.01 2.44 -9.70
N ARG A 24 -7.28 1.14 -9.62
CA ARG A 24 -6.99 0.32 -8.44
C ARG A 24 -5.49 0.40 -8.17
N ARG A 25 -5.10 1.00 -7.04
CA ARG A 25 -3.70 1.14 -6.67
C ARG A 25 -3.43 0.34 -5.39
N PRO A 26 -2.33 -0.42 -5.35
CA PRO A 26 -1.86 -1.00 -4.12
C PRO A 26 -1.33 0.10 -3.19
N ALA A 27 -1.50 -0.11 -1.89
CA ALA A 27 -0.95 0.69 -0.82
C ALA A 27 -0.57 -0.22 0.36
N LEU A 28 0.46 0.14 1.11
CA LEU A 28 0.93 -0.62 2.27
C LEU A 28 0.31 -0.07 3.55
N VAL A 29 -0.28 -0.91 4.39
CA VAL A 29 -0.74 -0.52 5.72
C VAL A 29 0.48 -0.37 6.63
N VAL A 30 0.67 0.83 7.19
CA VAL A 30 1.79 1.15 8.09
C VAL A 30 1.35 1.34 9.53
N ALA A 31 0.10 1.76 9.77
CA ALA A 31 -0.45 1.85 11.11
C ALA A 31 -1.96 1.59 11.10
N ASP A 32 -2.42 0.96 12.17
CA ASP A 32 -3.83 0.87 12.51
C ASP A 32 -4.19 1.97 13.52
N LEU A 33 -5.21 2.78 13.22
CA LEU A 33 -5.70 3.81 14.14
C LEU A 33 -6.86 3.27 14.98
N ILE A 34 -7.14 3.95 16.09
CA ILE A 34 -8.30 3.64 16.93
C ILE A 34 -9.57 3.94 16.11
N GLY A 35 -10.34 2.89 15.80
CA GLY A 35 -11.55 2.96 14.97
C GLY A 35 -11.41 2.15 13.68
N ASP A 36 -11.94 2.69 12.59
CA ASP A 36 -11.93 2.09 11.25
C ASP A 36 -10.88 2.70 10.30
N ASP A 37 -10.12 3.68 10.77
CA ASP A 37 -9.10 4.35 9.97
C ASP A 37 -7.76 3.59 9.94
N LEU A 38 -7.11 3.62 8.79
CA LEU A 38 -5.81 3.01 8.52
C LEU A 38 -4.87 4.05 7.92
N ILE A 39 -3.63 4.07 8.38
CA ILE A 39 -2.57 4.85 7.73
C ILE A 39 -1.91 3.95 6.68
N LEU A 40 -1.93 4.43 5.44
CA LEU A 40 -1.39 3.73 4.29
C LEU A 40 -0.24 4.52 3.63
N CYS A 41 0.69 3.78 3.04
CA CYS A 41 1.78 4.25 2.19
C CYS A 41 1.49 3.93 0.73
N GLN A 42 1.66 4.90 -0.17
CA GLN A 42 1.45 4.68 -1.59
C GLN A 42 2.50 3.72 -2.19
N ILE A 43 2.05 2.75 -3.00
CA ILE A 43 2.92 1.89 -3.80
C ILE A 43 2.81 2.30 -5.29
N THR A 44 3.94 2.35 -5.99
CA THR A 44 4.02 2.64 -7.43
C THR A 44 4.95 1.67 -8.14
N SER A 45 4.57 1.18 -9.31
CA SER A 45 5.48 0.42 -10.19
C SER A 45 6.43 1.32 -10.97
N GLN A 46 6.11 2.60 -11.10
CA GLN A 46 6.99 3.58 -11.73
C GLN A 46 7.97 4.12 -10.70
N SER A 47 9.23 3.69 -10.79
CA SER A 47 10.35 4.37 -10.14
C SER A 47 10.45 5.78 -10.73
N ARG A 48 9.97 6.78 -9.99
CA ARG A 48 10.42 8.15 -10.27
C ARG A 48 11.81 8.23 -9.67
N ARG A 49 12.83 8.26 -10.56
CA ARG A 49 14.20 8.60 -10.16
C ARG A 49 14.12 9.81 -9.24
N ASN A 50 14.76 9.72 -8.06
CA ASN A 50 15.04 10.82 -7.15
C ASN A 50 14.14 11.04 -5.90
N ASP A 51 13.29 10.10 -5.50
CA ASP A 51 12.73 10.14 -4.14
C ASP A 51 13.63 9.36 -3.18
N GLY A 52 14.44 10.04 -2.37
CA GLY A 52 15.33 9.42 -1.37
C GLY A 52 14.65 8.53 -0.31
N CYS A 53 13.32 8.48 -0.31
CA CYS A 53 12.50 7.66 0.59
C CYS A 53 11.63 6.64 -0.17
N SER A 54 12.11 6.11 -1.31
CA SER A 54 11.45 5.02 -2.03
C SER A 54 12.11 3.68 -1.69
N ILE A 55 11.33 2.77 -1.10
CA ILE A 55 11.80 1.44 -0.71
C ILE A 55 11.40 0.45 -1.82
N PRO A 56 12.34 -0.29 -2.43
CA PRO A 56 12.01 -1.32 -3.41
C PRO A 56 11.18 -2.43 -2.74
N LEU A 57 10.13 -2.85 -3.42
CA LEU A 57 9.23 -3.92 -3.01
C LEU A 57 9.12 -4.93 -4.16
N THR A 58 9.76 -6.08 -3.95
CA THR A 58 9.73 -7.19 -4.91
C THR A 58 8.81 -8.31 -4.41
N SER A 59 8.51 -9.26 -5.28
CA SER A 59 7.74 -10.45 -4.90
C SER A 59 8.44 -11.29 -3.80
N ALA A 60 9.77 -11.24 -3.68
CA ALA A 60 10.53 -11.96 -2.66
C ALA A 60 10.40 -11.34 -1.25
N ASP A 61 10.02 -10.06 -1.17
CA ASP A 61 9.78 -9.33 0.08
C ASP A 61 8.37 -9.58 0.63
N CYS A 62 7.50 -10.25 -0.12
CA CYS A 62 6.15 -10.61 0.31
C CYS A 62 6.17 -11.96 1.06
N GLU A 63 5.63 -12.00 2.28
CA GLU A 63 5.39 -13.23 3.04
C GLU A 63 4.20 -14.02 2.47
N ARG A 64 3.16 -13.31 2.06
CA ARG A 64 1.92 -13.89 1.57
C ARG A 64 1.39 -13.07 0.40
N GLY A 65 0.85 -13.74 -0.62
CA GLY A 65 0.43 -13.06 -1.86
C GLY A 65 1.62 -12.48 -2.63
N ARG A 66 1.34 -11.73 -3.70
CA ARG A 66 2.38 -11.09 -4.52
C ARG A 66 1.82 -9.92 -5.29
N LEU A 67 2.68 -8.94 -5.56
CA LEU A 67 2.45 -7.95 -6.60
C LEU A 67 2.87 -8.53 -7.96
N ASN A 68 2.12 -8.26 -9.01
CA ASN A 68 2.43 -8.75 -10.36
C ASN A 68 3.65 -8.06 -10.99
N VAL A 69 4.05 -6.91 -10.44
CA VAL A 69 5.12 -6.07 -10.97
C VAL A 69 5.95 -5.58 -9.81
N ASP A 70 7.27 -5.58 -9.97
CA ASP A 70 8.19 -4.95 -9.02
C ASP A 70 7.79 -3.49 -8.83
N SER A 71 7.69 -3.11 -7.56
CA SER A 71 7.10 -1.84 -7.17
C SER A 71 7.98 -1.15 -6.13
N PHE A 72 7.61 0.07 -5.79
CA PHE A 72 8.31 0.90 -4.83
C PHE A 72 7.29 1.45 -3.84
N ILE A 73 7.57 1.26 -2.54
CA ILE A 73 6.84 1.89 -1.44
C ILE A 73 7.37 3.32 -1.31
N ARG A 74 6.49 4.30 -1.43
CA ARG A 74 6.84 5.71 -1.23
C ARG A 74 6.53 6.10 0.21
N ALA A 75 7.51 5.93 1.10
CA ALA A 75 7.34 6.18 2.55
C ALA A 75 6.99 7.65 2.86
N HIS A 76 7.34 8.58 1.98
CA HIS A 76 6.97 10.00 2.09
C HIS A 76 5.52 10.31 1.69
N ARG A 77 4.79 9.35 1.12
CA ARG A 77 3.40 9.50 0.62
C ARG A 77 2.45 8.70 1.50
N LEU A 78 2.25 9.21 2.71
CA LEU A 78 1.30 8.70 3.69
C LEU A 78 -0.08 9.31 3.48
N PHE A 79 -1.12 8.52 3.70
CA PHE A 79 -2.51 8.98 3.69
C PHE A 79 -3.37 8.08 4.56
N THR A 80 -4.43 8.65 5.13
CA THR A 80 -5.39 7.93 5.96
C THR A 80 -6.61 7.55 5.13
N VAL A 81 -7.09 6.33 5.29
CA VAL A 81 -8.37 5.88 4.71
C VAL A 81 -9.14 5.04 5.70
N GLU A 82 -10.46 5.06 5.58
CA GLU A 82 -11.33 4.12 6.27
C GLU A 82 -11.19 2.72 5.66
N GLN A 83 -11.24 1.67 6.49
CA GLN A 83 -11.15 0.28 6.04
C GLN A 83 -12.25 -0.10 5.04
N SER A 84 -13.40 0.59 5.08
CA SER A 84 -14.55 0.37 4.20
C SER A 84 -14.20 0.62 2.72
N ILE A 85 -13.21 1.47 2.44
CA ILE A 85 -12.74 1.85 1.10
C ILE A 85 -11.80 0.78 0.53
N VAL A 86 -11.21 -0.04 1.39
CA VAL A 86 -10.30 -1.12 0.99
C VAL A 86 -11.09 -2.22 0.30
N LEU A 87 -10.69 -2.55 -0.94
CA LEU A 87 -11.37 -3.59 -1.72
C LEU A 87 -10.94 -4.99 -1.27
N TYR A 88 -9.62 -5.20 -1.17
CA TYR A 88 -9.02 -6.48 -0.75
C TYR A 88 -7.54 -6.31 -0.40
N ALA A 89 -7.01 -7.23 0.40
CA ALA A 89 -5.57 -7.39 0.61
C ALA A 89 -4.96 -8.23 -0.52
N ALA A 90 -3.95 -7.70 -1.20
CA ALA A 90 -3.26 -8.35 -2.32
C ALA A 90 -2.01 -9.12 -1.89
N ALA A 91 -1.28 -8.61 -0.91
CA ALA A 91 -0.09 -9.25 -0.37
C ALA A 91 0.16 -8.83 1.08
N LYS A 92 1.12 -9.46 1.74
CA LYS A 92 1.65 -9.10 3.05
C LYS A 92 3.16 -9.03 2.95
N VAL A 93 3.76 -7.93 3.38
CA VAL A 93 5.22 -7.69 3.35
C VAL A 93 5.86 -8.27 4.61
N LYS A 94 7.11 -8.72 4.47
CA LYS A 94 7.93 -9.15 5.60
C LYS A 94 8.11 -8.05 6.63
N ALA A 95 8.06 -8.42 7.91
CA ALA A 95 8.32 -7.50 9.02
C ALA A 95 9.69 -6.82 8.91
N SER A 96 10.71 -7.54 8.42
CA SER A 96 12.06 -7.01 8.16
C SER A 96 12.12 -5.86 7.17
N LYS A 97 11.01 -5.57 6.46
CA LYS A 97 10.91 -4.45 5.52
C LYS A 97 10.15 -3.25 6.08
N LEU A 98 9.56 -3.40 7.26
CA LEU A 98 8.96 -2.33 8.04
C LEU A 98 9.93 -1.73 9.06
N GLU A 99 11.06 -2.39 9.33
CA GLU A 99 12.14 -1.90 10.21
C GLU A 99 13.04 -0.85 9.52
#